data_AF-A0A1A9RA37-F1
#
_entry.id   AF-A0A1A9RA37-F1
#
_cell.length_a   1.000
_cell.length_b   1.000
_cell.length_c   1.000
_cell.angle_alpha   90.00
_cell.angle_beta   90.00
_cell.angle_gamma   90.00
#
_symmetry.space_group_name_H-M   'P 1'
#
loop_
_entity.id
_entity.type
_entity.pdbx_description
1 polymer ?
#
loop_
_entity_poly.entity_id
_entity_poly.type
_entity_poly.pdbx_seq_one_letter_code
_entity_poly.pdbx_strand_id
1 'polypeptide(L)'
;MKKRNFAAAACVVLLAGCSGSNVLLGLGFAGRHLGLGTGLSIPVGSRNNGSNVQDLGGLRIIEEQVVTYFDAQGKAVPNEVKGGYYRQLLSRQGRGYLVQDFYESGQKRSDAMLLTRENLYDFRAHPQNGVLTTYAINGNILYQQNFRNGKMVSASY
;
A
#
# COMPACT_ATOMS: atom_id res chain seq x y z
N MET A 1 -15.65 59.67 31.84
CA MET A 1 -15.70 59.74 30.35
C MET A 1 -15.39 58.36 29.80
N LYS A 2 -16.05 58.02 28.67
CA LYS A 2 -16.27 56.68 28.14
C LYS A 2 -15.14 56.22 27.20
N LYS A 3 -15.08 54.89 27.00
CA LYS A 3 -14.39 54.12 25.93
C LYS A 3 -12.94 53.72 26.33
N ARG A 4 -12.40 52.53 26.02
CA ARG A 4 -12.52 51.68 24.82
C ARG A 4 -12.17 50.21 25.14
N ASN A 5 -12.81 49.30 24.41
CA ASN A 5 -12.57 47.86 24.37
C ASN A 5 -11.18 47.54 23.78
N PHE A 6 -10.51 46.51 24.29
CA PHE A 6 -9.55 45.70 23.53
C PHE A 6 -9.69 44.23 23.93
N ALA A 7 -10.22 43.44 23.01
CA ALA A 7 -10.16 41.99 23.03
C ALA A 7 -8.76 41.55 22.58
N ALA A 8 -8.11 40.71 23.37
CA ALA A 8 -6.93 39.96 22.97
C ALA A 8 -6.98 38.60 23.67
N ALA A 9 -7.77 37.69 23.11
CA ALA A 9 -7.74 36.28 23.49
C ALA A 9 -6.59 35.61 22.73
N ALA A 10 -5.42 35.52 23.36
CA ALA A 10 -4.32 34.69 22.91
C ALA A 10 -4.26 33.45 23.81
N CYS A 11 -4.97 32.39 23.43
CA CYS A 11 -4.77 31.07 24.02
C CYS A 11 -3.54 30.43 23.38
N VAL A 12 -2.41 30.51 24.09
CA VAL A 12 -1.20 29.72 23.81
C VAL A 12 -1.47 28.30 24.28
N VAL A 13 -1.67 27.37 23.36
CA VAL A 13 -1.70 25.93 23.68
C VAL A 13 -0.26 25.43 23.68
N LEU A 14 0.26 25.19 24.89
CA LEU A 14 1.53 24.51 25.12
C LEU A 14 1.39 23.03 24.75
N LEU A 15 2.23 22.59 23.80
CA LEU A 15 2.52 21.18 23.55
C LEU A 15 3.38 20.64 24.69
N ALA A 16 2.86 19.69 25.47
CA ALA A 16 3.68 18.81 26.29
C ALA A 16 2.97 17.49 26.61
N GLY A 17 3.47 16.41 26.02
CA GLY A 17 3.66 15.11 26.65
C GLY A 17 2.43 14.29 27.04
N CYS A 18 1.98 13.42 26.13
CA CYS A 18 1.40 12.13 26.51
C CYS A 18 2.10 11.01 25.72
N SER A 19 2.91 10.24 26.43
CA SER A 19 3.41 8.95 26.00
C SER A 19 2.23 7.96 25.91
N GLY A 20 2.11 7.27 24.78
CA GLY A 20 1.34 6.03 24.68
C GLY A 20 -0.18 6.17 24.57
N SER A 21 -0.68 5.58 23.48
CA SER A 21 -1.99 4.90 23.37
C SER A 21 -3.21 5.69 22.87
N ASN A 22 -3.77 5.10 21.80
CA ASN A 22 -5.14 5.16 21.26
C ASN A 22 -5.50 6.35 20.35
N VAL A 23 -5.81 6.03 19.08
CA VAL A 23 -6.62 6.90 18.21
C VAL A 23 -8.08 6.51 18.38
N LEU A 24 -8.85 7.38 19.04
CA LEU A 24 -10.30 7.32 19.16
C LEU A 24 -10.94 7.74 17.83
N LEU A 25 -11.68 6.82 17.17
CA LEU A 25 -12.56 7.18 16.05
C LEU A 25 -13.82 7.86 16.62
N GLY A 26 -13.94 9.16 16.40
CA GLY A 26 -15.14 9.92 16.69
C GLY A 26 -16.27 9.58 15.72
N LEU A 27 -17.37 9.05 16.27
CA LEU A 27 -18.68 8.96 15.64
C LEU A 27 -19.27 10.36 15.48
N GLY A 28 -19.33 10.85 14.25
CA GLY A 28 -20.14 12.00 13.84
C GLY A 28 -21.16 11.56 12.80
N PHE A 29 -22.42 11.44 13.22
CA PHE A 29 -23.55 11.05 12.38
C PHE A 29 -23.97 12.20 11.45
N ALA A 30 -23.99 11.96 10.13
CA ALA A 30 -25.01 12.38 9.17
C ALA A 30 -24.43 12.42 7.74
N GLY A 31 -24.92 11.54 6.86
CA GLY A 31 -24.67 11.69 5.42
C GLY A 31 -24.37 10.38 4.73
N ARG A 32 -25.36 9.86 4.03
CA ARG A 32 -25.29 8.70 3.14
C ARG A 32 -24.13 8.82 2.15
N HIS A 33 -23.23 7.85 2.17
CA HIS A 33 -22.38 7.50 1.04
C HIS A 33 -22.05 6.00 1.14
N LEU A 34 -22.85 5.18 0.44
CA LEU A 34 -22.34 3.94 -0.13
C LEU A 34 -21.56 4.36 -1.37
N GLY A 35 -20.26 4.57 -1.21
CA GLY A 35 -19.39 4.68 -2.36
C GLY A 35 -18.13 3.87 -2.14
N LEU A 36 -17.88 3.04 -3.14
CA LEU A 36 -16.59 2.63 -3.66
C LEU A 36 -15.40 3.32 -2.98
N GLY A 37 -14.98 2.73 -1.88
CA GLY A 37 -13.78 3.09 -1.14
C GLY A 37 -13.50 1.91 -0.23
N THR A 38 -12.65 0.99 -0.68
CA THR A 38 -12.16 -0.11 0.15
C THR A 38 -11.35 0.48 1.30
N GLY A 39 -12.02 0.81 2.40
CA GLY A 39 -11.38 1.15 3.65
C GLY A 39 -10.71 -0.10 4.21
N LEU A 40 -9.39 -0.18 4.08
CA LEU A 40 -8.59 -1.23 4.71
C LEU A 40 -8.27 -0.81 6.14
N SER A 41 -8.70 -1.61 7.11
CA SER A 41 -8.28 -1.53 8.50
C SER A 41 -6.89 -2.17 8.62
N ILE A 42 -5.85 -1.39 8.96
CA ILE A 42 -4.49 -1.92 9.20
C ILE A 42 -4.30 -2.11 10.71
N PRO A 43 -4.20 -3.35 11.22
CA PRO A 43 -3.70 -3.59 12.57
C PRO A 43 -2.18 -3.39 12.60
N VAL A 44 -1.70 -2.51 13.48
CA VAL A 44 -0.27 -2.30 13.73
C VAL A 44 0.20 -3.15 14.91
N GLY A 45 0.97 -4.20 14.61
CA GLY A 45 1.86 -4.87 15.54
C GLY A 45 1.69 -6.40 15.64
N SER A 46 2.65 -7.15 15.09
CA SER A 46 3.43 -8.17 15.82
C SER A 46 4.31 -8.94 14.83
N ARG A 47 5.63 -8.76 14.94
CA ARG A 47 6.64 -9.55 14.22
C ARG A 47 6.71 -10.93 14.87
N ASN A 48 6.11 -11.95 14.27
CA ASN A 48 6.41 -13.34 14.61
C ASN A 48 6.58 -14.16 13.33
N ASN A 49 7.75 -14.77 13.22
CA ASN A 49 8.13 -15.70 12.17
C ASN A 49 7.44 -17.03 12.45
N GLY A 50 6.51 -17.45 11.59
CA GLY A 50 5.84 -18.74 11.73
C GLY A 50 4.43 -18.71 11.16
N SER A 51 4.24 -19.39 10.04
CA SER A 51 2.96 -19.71 9.43
C SER A 51 2.00 -20.34 10.45
N ASN A 52 0.99 -19.58 10.90
CA ASN A 52 -0.16 -20.11 11.62
C ASN A 52 -1.34 -19.16 11.45
N VAL A 53 -2.24 -19.50 10.53
CA VAL A 53 -3.51 -18.79 10.32
C VAL A 53 -4.31 -18.84 11.61
N GLN A 54 -4.30 -17.75 12.37
CA GLN A 54 -5.16 -17.58 13.54
C GLN A 54 -6.51 -17.05 13.06
N ASP A 55 -7.46 -17.97 12.87
CA ASP A 55 -8.86 -17.66 12.59
C ASP A 55 -9.52 -17.05 13.84
N LEU A 56 -9.39 -15.73 13.98
CA LEU A 56 -10.10 -14.92 14.96
C LEU A 56 -11.31 -14.28 14.28
N GLY A 57 -12.35 -15.10 14.09
CA GLY A 57 -13.75 -14.68 14.11
C GLY A 57 -14.10 -13.40 13.35
N GLY A 58 -13.74 -13.32 12.05
CA GLY A 58 -14.22 -12.27 11.15
C GLY A 58 -13.27 -11.11 10.88
N LEU A 59 -12.07 -11.11 11.47
CA LEU A 59 -10.98 -10.21 11.05
C LEU A 59 -10.11 -10.92 10.02
N ARG A 60 -10.24 -10.54 8.75
CA ARG A 60 -9.22 -10.89 7.74
C ARG A 60 -7.98 -10.05 8.05
N ILE A 61 -7.11 -10.56 8.92
CA ILE A 61 -5.72 -10.11 8.95
C ILE A 61 -5.19 -10.47 7.56
N ILE A 62 -5.00 -9.46 6.72
CA ILE A 62 -4.30 -9.64 5.45
C ILE A 62 -2.84 -9.82 5.87
N GLU A 63 -2.48 -11.04 6.26
CA GLU A 63 -1.08 -11.43 6.23
C GLU A 63 -0.60 -11.05 4.84
N GLU A 64 0.43 -10.20 4.79
CA GLU A 64 1.07 -9.78 3.57
C GLU A 64 1.50 -11.03 2.81
N GLN A 65 0.66 -11.45 1.85
CA GLN A 65 0.92 -12.68 1.13
C GLN A 65 1.95 -12.39 0.04
N VAL A 66 3.21 -12.39 0.45
CA VAL A 66 4.33 -12.30 -0.49
C VAL A 66 4.28 -13.53 -1.41
N VAL A 67 4.21 -13.25 -2.72
CA VAL A 67 4.21 -14.27 -3.77
C VAL A 67 5.63 -14.65 -4.14
N THR A 68 6.48 -13.64 -4.30
CA THR A 68 7.84 -13.79 -4.81
C THR A 68 8.73 -12.69 -4.23
N TYR A 69 9.92 -13.07 -3.78
CA TYR A 69 11.02 -12.14 -3.51
C TYR A 69 11.94 -12.06 -4.73
N PHE A 70 12.50 -10.88 -4.97
CA PHE A 70 13.47 -10.62 -6.03
C PHE A 70 14.73 -9.99 -5.46
N ASP A 71 15.90 -10.38 -5.95
CA ASP A 71 17.14 -9.67 -5.66
C ASP A 71 17.19 -8.30 -6.35
N ALA A 72 18.25 -7.53 -6.06
CA ALA A 72 18.45 -6.20 -6.64
C ALA A 72 18.55 -6.20 -8.18
N GLN A 73 18.81 -7.36 -8.79
CA GLN A 73 18.89 -7.55 -10.25
C GLN A 73 17.54 -8.02 -10.83
N GLY A 74 16.54 -8.28 -10.00
CA GLY A 74 15.22 -8.76 -10.40
C GLY A 74 15.13 -10.27 -10.58
N LYS A 75 16.08 -11.05 -10.08
CA LYS A 75 16.00 -12.52 -10.09
C LYS A 75 15.17 -13.01 -8.92
N ALA A 76 14.25 -13.93 -9.18
CA ALA A 76 13.47 -14.56 -8.12
C ALA A 76 14.36 -15.32 -7.14
N VAL A 77 14.15 -15.09 -5.86
CA VAL A 77 14.90 -15.69 -4.73
C VAL A 77 13.93 -16.24 -3.68
N PRO A 78 14.33 -17.23 -2.88
CA PRO A 78 13.43 -17.88 -1.94
C PRO A 78 13.07 -17.02 -0.71
N ASN A 79 13.89 -16.01 -0.40
CA ASN A 79 13.72 -15.16 0.78
C ASN A 79 14.04 -13.70 0.43
N GLU A 80 13.58 -12.79 1.28
CA GLU A 80 13.94 -11.38 1.21
C GLU A 80 15.45 -11.15 1.27
N VAL A 81 15.93 -10.19 0.48
CA VAL A 81 17.34 -9.79 0.44
C VAL A 81 17.45 -8.28 0.45
N LYS A 82 18.49 -7.78 1.13
CA LYS A 82 18.75 -6.35 1.26
C LYS A 82 18.84 -5.67 -0.10
N GLY A 83 18.07 -4.58 -0.29
CA GLY A 83 18.02 -3.85 -1.56
C GLY A 83 17.28 -4.58 -2.69
N GLY A 84 16.61 -5.69 -2.37
CA GLY A 84 15.73 -6.40 -3.27
C GLY A 84 14.31 -5.82 -3.30
N TYR A 85 13.40 -6.64 -3.79
CA TYR A 85 12.00 -6.31 -3.98
C TYR A 85 11.14 -7.50 -3.59
N TYR A 86 9.86 -7.25 -3.37
CA TYR A 86 8.89 -8.34 -3.23
C TYR A 86 7.59 -8.00 -3.94
N ARG A 87 6.90 -9.04 -4.38
CA ARG A 87 5.57 -8.97 -4.99
C ARG A 87 4.55 -9.51 -4.03
N GLN A 88 3.59 -8.70 -3.66
CA GLN A 88 2.49 -9.09 -2.77
C GLN A 88 1.24 -9.43 -3.58
N LEU A 89 0.53 -10.48 -3.18
CA LEU A 89 -0.81 -10.78 -3.66
C LEU A 89 -1.83 -9.95 -2.89
N LEU A 90 -2.58 -9.11 -3.60
CA LEU A 90 -3.68 -8.34 -3.02
C LEU A 90 -4.99 -9.13 -3.08
N SER A 91 -5.27 -9.78 -4.20
CA SER A 91 -6.44 -10.65 -4.36
C SER A 91 -6.31 -11.57 -5.57
N ARG A 92 -7.13 -12.63 -5.60
CA ARG A 92 -7.35 -13.44 -6.80
C ARG A 92 -8.60 -12.95 -7.54
N GLN A 93 -8.49 -12.81 -8.86
CA GLN A 93 -9.59 -12.39 -9.73
C GLN A 93 -9.76 -13.42 -10.85
N GLY A 94 -10.62 -14.42 -10.62
CA GLY A 94 -10.79 -15.55 -11.54
C GLY A 94 -9.48 -16.33 -11.74
N ARG A 95 -8.91 -16.28 -12.95
CA ARG A 95 -7.61 -16.90 -13.27
C ARG A 95 -6.42 -15.93 -13.08
N GLY A 96 -6.68 -14.66 -12.81
CA GLY A 96 -5.68 -13.63 -12.60
C GLY A 96 -5.35 -13.39 -11.13
N TYR A 97 -4.20 -12.77 -10.92
CA TYR A 97 -3.65 -12.43 -9.62
C TYR A 97 -3.44 -10.92 -9.59
N LEU A 98 -4.23 -10.22 -8.78
CA LEU A 98 -4.01 -8.79 -8.55
C LEU A 98 -2.87 -8.67 -7.56
N VAL A 99 -1.75 -8.13 -8.02
CA VAL A 99 -0.51 -8.02 -7.26
C VAL A 99 0.00 -6.59 -7.23
N GLN A 100 0.92 -6.31 -6.32
CA GLN A 100 1.66 -5.06 -6.29
C GLN A 100 3.10 -5.33 -5.87
N ASP A 101 4.03 -4.59 -6.47
CA ASP A 101 5.45 -4.71 -6.18
C ASP A 101 5.88 -3.64 -5.19
N PHE A 102 6.82 -4.01 -4.31
CA PHE A 102 7.37 -3.19 -3.23
C PHE A 102 8.89 -3.30 -3.20
N TYR A 103 9.54 -2.27 -2.68
CA TYR A 103 10.94 -2.35 -2.25
C TYR A 103 11.03 -3.20 -0.98
N GLU A 104 12.17 -3.85 -0.72
CA GLU A 104 12.43 -4.55 0.56
C GLU A 104 12.13 -3.68 1.79
N SER A 105 12.32 -2.36 1.69
CA SER A 105 11.99 -1.42 2.77
C SER A 105 10.49 -1.10 2.92
N GLY A 106 9.61 -1.74 2.15
CA GLY A 106 8.14 -1.67 2.24
C GLY A 106 7.47 -0.53 1.47
N GLN A 107 8.23 0.37 0.83
CA GLN A 107 7.66 1.40 -0.04
C GLN A 107 7.13 0.76 -1.33
N LYS A 108 6.02 1.29 -1.86
CA LYS A 108 5.49 0.81 -3.14
C LYS A 108 6.47 1.04 -4.29
N ARG A 109 6.63 0.03 -5.14
CA ARG A 109 7.41 0.07 -6.39
C ARG A 109 6.48 0.19 -7.60
N SER A 110 5.27 -0.35 -7.53
CA SER A 110 4.27 -0.24 -8.59
C SER A 110 2.90 0.16 -8.06
N ASP A 111 1.98 0.53 -8.96
CA ASP A 111 0.54 0.40 -8.68
C ASP A 111 0.12 -1.08 -8.81
N ALA A 112 -1.08 -1.40 -8.34
CA ALA A 112 -1.62 -2.76 -8.46
C ALA A 112 -1.83 -3.14 -9.93
N MET A 113 -1.43 -4.36 -10.29
CA MET A 113 -1.55 -4.90 -11.65
C MET A 113 -2.07 -6.33 -11.64
N LEU A 114 -2.86 -6.68 -12.66
CA LEU A 114 -3.38 -8.02 -12.84
C LEU A 114 -2.42 -8.86 -13.68
N LEU A 115 -1.88 -9.93 -13.10
CA LEU A 115 -0.95 -10.85 -13.75
C LEU A 115 -1.55 -12.24 -13.93
N THR A 116 -1.00 -13.01 -14.87
CA THR A 116 -1.21 -14.45 -14.97
C THR A 116 -0.27 -15.18 -14.00
N ARG A 117 -0.52 -16.48 -13.78
CA ARG A 117 0.30 -17.28 -12.85
C ARG A 117 1.77 -17.32 -13.27
N GLU A 118 2.02 -17.42 -14.57
CA GLU A 118 3.37 -17.57 -15.15
C GLU A 118 4.20 -16.30 -14.94
N ASN A 119 3.53 -15.14 -14.94
CA ASN A 119 4.17 -13.84 -14.77
C ASN A 119 4.45 -13.48 -13.31
N LEU A 120 3.96 -14.26 -12.32
CA LEU A 120 4.17 -13.96 -10.90
C LEU A 120 5.65 -13.97 -10.49
N TYR A 121 6.48 -14.73 -11.20
CA TYR A 121 7.91 -14.90 -10.93
C TYR A 121 8.81 -14.07 -11.85
N ASP A 122 8.22 -13.23 -12.72
CA ASP A 122 8.95 -12.27 -13.54
C ASP A 122 8.88 -10.88 -12.90
N PHE A 123 10.04 -10.34 -12.53
CA PHE A 123 10.17 -9.02 -11.95
C PHE A 123 9.72 -7.91 -12.91
N ARG A 124 9.91 -8.10 -14.22
CA ARG A 124 9.52 -7.15 -15.27
C ARG A 124 8.13 -7.41 -15.84
N ALA A 125 7.35 -8.26 -15.16
CA ALA A 125 5.97 -8.51 -15.54
C ALA A 125 5.16 -7.22 -15.62
N HIS A 126 4.21 -7.22 -16.54
CA HIS A 126 3.31 -6.10 -16.79
C HIS A 126 1.88 -6.64 -16.99
N PRO A 127 0.85 -5.81 -16.80
CA PRO A 127 -0.52 -6.23 -17.05
C PRO A 127 -0.73 -6.55 -18.54
N GLN A 128 -1.69 -7.45 -18.81
CA GLN A 128 -2.14 -7.70 -20.18
C GLN A 128 -2.82 -6.47 -20.78
N ASN A 129 -3.59 -5.75 -19.97
CA ASN A 129 -4.28 -4.52 -20.36
C ASN A 129 -4.21 -3.53 -19.20
N GLY A 130 -3.95 -2.25 -19.51
CA GLY A 130 -3.92 -1.17 -18.53
C GLY A 130 -2.55 -0.53 -18.38
N VAL A 131 -2.40 0.31 -17.35
CA VAL A 131 -1.18 1.09 -17.13
C VAL A 131 -0.34 0.44 -16.03
N LEU A 132 0.95 0.23 -16.31
CA LEU A 132 1.98 -0.02 -15.31
C LEU A 132 2.62 1.31 -14.92
N THR A 133 2.35 1.78 -13.71
CA THR A 133 3.11 2.87 -13.09
C THR A 133 4.19 2.28 -12.21
N THR A 134 5.42 2.79 -12.34
CA THR A 134 6.55 2.36 -11.53
C THR A 134 7.19 3.54 -10.82
N TYR A 135 7.49 3.37 -9.53
CA TYR A 135 7.91 4.44 -8.62
C TYR A 135 9.33 4.20 -8.11
N ALA A 136 10.15 5.25 -8.05
CA ALA A 136 11.40 5.30 -7.31
C ALA A 136 11.15 5.12 -5.81
N ILE A 137 12.20 4.78 -5.04
CA ILE A 137 12.08 4.53 -3.59
C ILE A 137 11.60 5.77 -2.82
N ASN A 138 11.83 6.96 -3.35
CA ASN A 138 11.34 8.22 -2.80
C ASN A 138 9.88 8.55 -3.19
N GLY A 139 9.20 7.66 -3.93
CA GLY A 139 7.82 7.81 -4.37
C GLY A 139 7.63 8.56 -5.70
N ASN A 140 8.69 9.07 -6.32
CA ASN A 140 8.58 9.71 -7.64
C ASN A 140 8.26 8.67 -8.72
N ILE A 141 7.48 9.05 -9.73
CA ILE A 141 7.25 8.19 -10.90
C ILE A 141 8.56 8.08 -11.70
N LEU A 142 8.99 6.84 -11.99
CA LEU A 142 10.07 6.56 -12.94
C LEU A 142 9.56 6.41 -14.37
N TYR A 143 8.44 5.73 -14.54
CA TYR A 143 7.79 5.57 -15.83
C TYR A 143 6.34 5.13 -15.67
N GLN A 144 5.56 5.40 -16.71
CA GLN A 144 4.21 4.90 -16.92
C GLN A 144 4.12 4.26 -18.30
N GLN A 145 3.73 3.00 -18.35
CA GLN A 145 3.64 2.23 -19.59
C GLN A 145 2.22 1.70 -19.76
N ASN A 146 1.60 1.97 -20.91
CA ASN A 146 0.25 1.50 -21.22
C ASN A 146 0.35 0.23 -22.07
N PHE A 147 -0.41 -0.79 -21.71
CA PHE A 147 -0.44 -2.10 -22.37
C PHE A 147 -1.84 -2.43 -22.92
N ARG A 148 -1.86 -3.05 -24.10
CA ARG A 148 -3.05 -3.67 -24.70
C ARG A 148 -2.68 -5.04 -25.26
N ASN A 149 -3.38 -6.09 -24.84
CA ASN A 149 -3.12 -7.48 -25.20
C ASN A 149 -1.64 -7.87 -25.01
N GLY A 150 -1.05 -7.46 -23.89
CA GLY A 150 0.35 -7.72 -23.53
C GLY A 150 1.38 -6.91 -24.30
N LYS A 151 0.96 -6.01 -25.20
CA LYS A 151 1.86 -5.15 -25.98
C LYS A 151 1.83 -3.73 -25.43
N MET A 152 3.02 -3.14 -25.27
CA MET A 152 3.14 -1.73 -24.90
C MET A 152 2.66 -0.85 -26.07
N VAL A 153 1.77 0.09 -25.80
CA VAL A 153 1.20 1.00 -26.79
C VAL A 153 1.64 2.45 -26.58
N SER A 154 2.02 2.83 -25.36
CA SER A 154 2.59 4.15 -25.05
C SER A 154 3.42 4.09 -23.78
N ALA A 155 4.39 5.01 -23.64
CA ALA A 155 5.19 5.15 -22.44
C ALA A 155 5.49 6.63 -22.15
N SER A 156 5.57 6.97 -20.87
CA SER A 156 6.12 8.23 -20.34
C SER A 156 7.25 7.87 -19.38
N TYR A 157 8.33 8.63 -19.43
CA TYR A 157 9.54 8.47 -18.61
C TYR A 157 9.85 9.78 -17.90
#